data_AF-A0A9P0XD44-F1
#
_entry.id   AF-A0A9P0XD44-F1
#
_cell.length_a   1.000
_cell.length_b   1.000
_cell.length_c   1.000
_cell.angle_alpha   90.00
_cell.angle_beta   90.00
_cell.angle_gamma   90.00
#
_symmetry.space_group_name_H-M   'P 1'
#
loop_
_entity.id
_entity.type
_entity.pdbx_description
1 polymer ?
#
loop_
_entity_poly.entity_id
_entity_poly.type
_entity_poly.pdbx_seq_one_letter_code
_entity_poly.pdbx_strand_id
1 'polypeptide(L)'
;MYTRLIFVILFICGDSQKLYDSRYDYYDTDHLIENPRLLKKYINCFLNEGPCTPIGKDFKIKDIMMRAVFVLACLVLTVSAVEKYSSKYDNFDVDTLISNDRLLKSYINCFLDKGRCTSEGADFKKHLPEAIETTCGKCSEKQKSNIKTVIKAIQQKHPKQWDELVKKNDPTGKHRDNFDKFIQGS
;
A
#
# COMPACT_ATOMS: atom_id res chain seq x y z
N MET A 1 11.05 5.31 3.35
CA MET A 1 10.42 4.72 4.56
C MET A 1 10.75 5.54 5.81
N TYR A 2 12.02 5.84 6.09
CA TYR A 2 12.44 6.61 7.28
C TYR A 2 11.95 8.06 7.35
N THR A 3 11.87 8.78 6.23
CA THR A 3 11.44 10.20 6.23
C THR A 3 10.00 10.39 6.72
N ARG A 4 9.12 9.42 6.46
CA ARG A 4 7.72 9.46 6.91
C ARG A 4 7.56 9.03 8.37
N LEU A 5 8.40 8.08 8.82
CA LEU A 5 8.50 7.72 10.24
C LEU A 5 8.99 8.92 11.07
N ILE A 6 9.95 9.68 10.55
CA ILE A 6 10.45 10.91 11.18
C ILE A 6 9.36 11.98 11.25
N PHE A 7 8.57 12.19 10.19
CA PHE A 7 7.47 13.17 10.23
C PHE A 7 6.37 12.79 11.23
N VAL A 8 6.04 11.50 11.37
CA VAL A 8 5.06 11.02 12.36
C VAL A 8 5.62 11.10 13.78
N ILE A 9 6.88 10.73 13.99
CA ILE A 9 7.56 10.94 15.27
C ILE A 9 7.63 12.43 15.60
N LEU A 10 7.92 13.31 14.64
CA LEU A 10 7.90 14.76 14.83
C LEU A 10 6.48 15.31 15.03
N PHE A 11 5.42 14.66 14.54
CA PHE A 11 4.04 15.07 14.83
C PHE A 11 3.61 14.61 16.23
N ILE A 12 4.05 13.43 16.67
CA ILE A 12 3.76 12.87 18.00
C ILE A 12 4.65 13.51 19.08
N CYS A 13 5.93 13.76 18.79
CA CYS A 13 6.89 14.43 19.70
C CYS A 13 6.88 15.95 19.56
N GLY A 14 6.51 16.53 18.42
CA GLY A 14 6.48 17.98 18.19
C GLY A 14 5.48 18.74 19.06
N ASP A 15 4.53 18.02 19.66
CA ASP A 15 3.54 18.56 20.59
C ASP A 15 3.79 18.18 22.06
N SER A 16 4.99 17.67 22.41
CA SER A 16 5.31 17.36 23.82
C SER A 16 5.28 18.58 24.75
N GLN A 17 5.31 19.82 24.23
CA GLN A 17 5.06 21.03 25.02
C GLN A 17 3.57 21.37 25.23
N LYS A 18 2.63 20.82 24.44
CA LYS A 18 1.19 21.05 24.63
C LYS A 18 0.47 19.97 25.42
N LEU A 19 1.15 18.87 25.75
CA LEU A 19 0.57 17.79 26.57
C LEU A 19 0.55 18.12 28.07
N TYR A 20 1.28 19.15 28.48
CA TYR A 20 1.33 19.65 29.85
C TYR A 20 0.31 20.78 30.04
N ASP A 21 -0.74 20.50 30.81
CA ASP A 21 -1.80 21.47 31.14
C ASP A 21 -1.52 22.01 32.55
N SER A 22 -1.11 23.28 32.65
CA SER A 22 -0.66 23.91 33.91
C SER A 22 -1.75 23.97 34.99
N ARG A 23 -3.01 23.61 34.66
CA ARG A 23 -4.06 23.41 35.66
C ARG A 23 -3.78 22.22 36.58
N TYR A 24 -2.86 21.33 36.20
CA TYR A 24 -2.51 20.15 36.99
C TYR A 24 -1.42 20.39 38.04
N ASP A 25 -0.75 21.55 37.99
CA ASP A 25 0.35 21.90 38.91
C ASP A 25 -0.13 22.19 40.34
N TYR A 26 -1.44 22.34 40.52
CA TYR A 26 -2.08 22.58 41.82
C TYR A 26 -2.53 21.28 42.52
N TYR A 27 -2.47 20.12 41.84
CA TYR A 27 -2.88 18.86 42.46
C TYR A 27 -1.71 18.20 43.16
N ASP A 28 -1.80 18.12 44.48
CA ASP A 28 -0.90 17.36 45.32
C ASP A 28 -1.10 15.85 45.06
N THR A 29 -0.28 15.31 44.15
CA THR A 29 -0.29 13.88 43.79
C THR A 29 0.15 13.00 44.96
N ASP A 30 0.94 13.54 45.88
CA ASP A 30 1.51 12.79 46.99
C ASP A 30 0.40 12.48 48.01
N HIS A 31 -0.45 13.48 48.32
CA HIS A 31 -1.64 13.28 49.16
C HIS A 31 -2.68 12.31 48.53
N LEU A 32 -2.74 12.22 47.20
CA LEU A 32 -3.62 11.26 46.51
C LEU A 32 -3.11 9.82 46.63
N ILE A 33 -1.79 9.61 46.57
CA ILE A 33 -1.16 8.28 46.68
C ILE A 33 -1.18 7.80 48.13
N GLU A 34 -0.98 8.69 49.09
CA GLU A 34 -1.00 8.38 50.52
C GLU A 34 -2.40 8.04 51.06
N ASN A 35 -3.46 8.37 50.31
CA ASN A 35 -4.83 8.06 50.71
C ASN A 35 -5.43 6.89 49.88
N PRO A 36 -5.33 5.64 50.36
CA PRO A 36 -5.75 4.46 49.59
C PRO A 36 -7.26 4.42 49.30
N ARG A 37 -8.09 5.08 50.13
CA ARG A 37 -9.55 5.15 49.90
C ARG A 37 -9.88 6.10 48.74
N LEU A 38 -9.19 7.24 48.69
CA LEU A 38 -9.35 8.22 47.63
C LEU A 38 -8.78 7.68 46.32
N LEU A 39 -7.59 7.08 46.36
CA LEU A 39 -6.97 6.41 45.23
C LEU A 39 -7.87 5.31 44.64
N LYS A 40 -8.45 4.46 45.48
CA LYS A 40 -9.40 3.42 45.04
C LYS A 40 -10.63 4.01 44.34
N LYS A 41 -11.14 5.17 44.77
CA LYS A 41 -12.27 5.85 44.12
C LYS A 41 -11.90 6.36 42.73
N TYR A 42 -10.70 6.90 42.55
CA TYR A 42 -10.18 7.32 41.24
C TYR A 42 -9.93 6.13 40.31
N ILE A 43 -9.33 5.05 40.81
CA ILE A 43 -9.11 3.81 40.06
C ILE A 43 -10.45 3.20 39.60
N ASN A 44 -11.42 3.07 40.51
CA ASN A 44 -12.74 2.53 40.15
C ASN A 44 -13.46 3.40 39.12
N CYS A 45 -13.32 4.73 39.18
CA CYS A 45 -13.82 5.63 38.14
C CYS A 45 -13.16 5.35 36.77
N PHE A 46 -11.85 5.16 36.75
CA PHE A 46 -11.09 4.83 35.54
C PHE A 46 -11.55 3.49 34.93
N LEU A 47 -11.78 2.49 35.78
CA LEU A 47 -12.23 1.14 35.41
C LEU A 47 -13.75 1.02 35.12
N ASN A 48 -14.54 2.11 35.23
CA ASN A 48 -16.02 2.09 35.16
C ASN A 48 -16.72 1.32 36.29
N GLU A 49 -16.05 1.01 37.39
CA GLU A 49 -16.58 0.21 38.51
C GLU A 49 -17.18 1.08 39.63
N GLY A 50 -17.24 2.40 39.46
CA GLY A 50 -17.77 3.30 40.48
C GLY A 50 -18.04 4.73 40.02
N PRO A 51 -18.63 5.56 40.89
CA PRO A 51 -19.02 6.93 40.55
C PRO A 51 -17.79 7.85 40.40
N CYS A 52 -17.72 8.55 39.27
CA CYS A 52 -16.68 9.53 38.99
C CYS A 52 -17.03 10.93 39.55
N THR A 53 -16.05 11.57 40.19
CA THR A 53 -16.09 13.01 40.46
C THR A 53 -15.97 13.82 39.16
N PRO A 54 -16.39 15.09 39.11
CA PRO A 54 -16.23 15.94 37.92
C PRO A 54 -14.79 15.93 37.39
N ILE A 55 -13.81 16.03 38.30
CA ILE A 55 -12.38 15.97 37.99
C ILE A 55 -11.98 14.61 37.39
N GLY A 56 -12.45 13.49 37.97
CA GLY A 56 -12.17 12.16 37.45
C GLY A 56 -12.79 11.89 36.07
N LYS A 57 -13.91 12.53 35.73
CA LYS A 57 -14.51 12.47 34.39
C LYS A 57 -13.64 13.15 33.34
N ASP A 58 -13.07 14.30 33.65
CA ASP A 58 -12.20 15.03 32.72
C ASP A 58 -10.92 14.24 32.40
N PHE A 59 -10.31 13.61 33.41
CA PHE A 59 -9.15 12.73 33.21
C PHE A 59 -9.48 11.53 32.31
N LYS A 60 -10.65 10.93 32.51
CA LYS A 60 -11.10 9.78 31.70
C LYS A 60 -11.40 10.16 30.25
N ILE A 61 -12.01 11.32 30.01
CA ILE A 61 -12.30 11.81 28.65
C ILE A 61 -11.01 12.06 27.89
N LYS A 62 -10.03 12.73 28.52
CA LYS A 62 -8.73 13.00 27.90
C LYS A 62 -7.97 11.71 27.55
N ASP A 63 -7.99 10.69 28.42
CA ASP A 63 -7.36 9.39 28.14
C ASP A 63 -8.05 8.61 27.00
N ILE A 64 -9.39 8.58 26.98
CA ILE A 64 -10.16 7.97 25.89
C ILE A 64 -9.85 8.66 24.55
N MET A 65 -9.78 10.00 24.55
CA MET A 65 -9.49 10.79 23.36
C MET A 65 -8.06 10.52 22.84
N MET A 66 -7.08 10.41 23.75
CA MET A 66 -5.69 10.11 23.41
C MET A 66 -5.52 8.69 22.84
N ARG A 67 -6.20 7.71 23.42
CA ARG A 67 -6.22 6.33 22.90
C ARG A 67 -6.90 6.25 21.53
N ALA A 68 -8.00 6.96 21.33
CA ALA A 68 -8.70 7.00 20.04
C ALA A 68 -7.83 7.60 18.92
N VAL A 69 -7.11 8.68 19.21
CA VAL A 69 -6.16 9.30 18.27
C VAL A 69 -5.01 8.34 17.94
N PHE A 70 -4.46 7.63 18.93
CA PHE A 70 -3.40 6.65 18.71
C PHE A 70 -3.86 5.47 17.85
N VAL A 71 -5.03 4.91 18.13
CA VAL A 71 -5.62 3.80 17.35
C VAL A 71 -5.91 4.24 15.92
N LEU A 72 -6.45 5.45 15.72
CA LEU A 72 -6.70 6.02 14.39
C LEU A 72 -5.38 6.22 13.61
N ALA A 73 -4.33 6.73 14.27
CA ALA A 73 -3.01 6.90 13.66
C ALA A 73 -2.38 5.55 13.25
N CYS A 74 -2.49 4.52 14.10
CA CYS A 74 -2.04 3.16 13.77
C CYS A 74 -2.80 2.55 12.58
N LEU A 75 -4.13 2.77 12.49
CA LEU A 75 -4.94 2.33 11.36
C LEU A 75 -4.49 2.96 10.04
N VAL A 76 -4.17 4.26 10.03
CA VAL A 76 -3.67 4.98 8.84
C VAL A 76 -2.34 4.41 8.34
N LEU A 77 -1.47 3.90 9.23
CA LEU A 77 -0.19 3.31 8.84
C LEU A 77 -0.35 2.01 8.03
N THR A 78 -1.40 1.23 8.30
CA THR A 78 -1.60 -0.10 7.66
C THR A 78 -2.09 -0.02 6.20
N VAL A 79 -2.71 1.09 5.80
CA VAL A 79 -3.36 1.22 4.47
C VAL A 79 -2.37 1.48 3.33
N SER A 80 -1.12 1.87 3.62
CA SER A 80 -0.18 2.37 2.59
C SER A 80 0.93 1.42 2.13
N ALA A 81 0.94 0.16 2.57
CA ALA A 81 1.92 -0.84 2.12
C ALA A 81 1.37 -1.69 0.95
N VAL A 82 1.12 -1.07 -0.20
CA VAL A 82 0.83 -1.84 -1.43
C VAL A 82 2.14 -2.45 -1.93
N GLU A 83 2.27 -3.77 -1.81
CA GLU A 83 3.39 -4.53 -2.38
C GLU A 83 3.41 -4.37 -3.91
N LYS A 84 4.46 -3.76 -4.44
CA LYS A 84 4.69 -3.60 -5.88
C LYS A 84 5.67 -4.65 -6.39
N TYR A 85 5.61 -4.94 -7.69
CA TYR A 85 6.63 -5.75 -8.35
C TYR A 85 8.00 -5.08 -8.27
N SER A 86 9.04 -5.91 -8.32
CA SER A 86 10.43 -5.45 -8.29
C SER A 86 10.68 -4.44 -9.41
N SER A 87 11.28 -3.29 -9.06
CA SER A 87 11.66 -2.24 -10.01
C SER A 87 12.91 -2.57 -10.83
N LYS A 88 13.43 -3.80 -10.72
CA LYS A 88 14.66 -4.27 -11.39
C LYS A 88 14.65 -4.01 -12.91
N TYR A 89 13.48 -4.09 -13.54
CA TYR A 89 13.30 -3.93 -14.98
C TYR A 89 12.58 -2.65 -15.39
N ASP A 90 12.48 -1.66 -14.49
CA ASP A 90 11.84 -0.38 -14.81
C ASP A 90 12.59 0.39 -15.92
N ASN A 91 13.89 0.11 -16.13
CA ASN A 91 14.71 0.71 -17.19
C ASN A 91 14.86 -0.20 -18.43
N PHE A 92 13.97 -1.18 -18.60
CA PHE A 92 13.98 -2.00 -19.80
C PHE A 92 13.83 -1.16 -21.07
N ASP A 93 14.67 -1.43 -22.06
CA ASP A 93 14.68 -0.73 -23.35
C ASP A 93 13.58 -1.27 -24.27
N VAL A 94 12.38 -0.71 -24.08
CA VAL A 94 11.20 -1.02 -24.88
C VAL A 94 11.40 -0.60 -26.34
N ASP A 95 12.12 0.49 -26.61
CA ASP A 95 12.30 1.01 -27.96
C ASP A 95 13.14 0.06 -28.81
N THR A 96 14.21 -0.49 -28.25
CA THR A 96 15.00 -1.55 -28.89
C THR A 96 14.18 -2.83 -29.07
N LEU A 97 13.36 -3.20 -28.08
CA LEU A 97 12.48 -4.38 -28.19
C LEU A 97 11.51 -4.24 -29.36
N ILE A 98 10.78 -3.12 -29.45
CA ILE A 98 9.72 -2.95 -30.46
C ILE A 98 10.28 -2.63 -31.84
N SER A 99 11.46 -2.02 -31.95
CA SER A 99 12.09 -1.70 -33.24
C SER A 99 12.71 -2.94 -33.91
N ASN A 100 13.17 -3.92 -33.13
CA ASN A 100 13.76 -5.16 -33.63
C ASN A 100 12.74 -6.30 -33.71
N ASP A 101 12.17 -6.52 -34.90
CA ASP A 101 11.15 -7.55 -35.16
C ASP A 101 11.57 -8.96 -34.71
N ARG A 102 12.85 -9.33 -34.95
CA ARG A 102 13.39 -10.62 -34.53
C ARG A 102 13.41 -10.76 -33.02
N LEU A 103 13.78 -9.70 -32.30
CA LEU A 103 13.80 -9.68 -30.84
C LEU A 103 12.37 -9.74 -30.29
N LEU A 104 11.47 -8.89 -30.78
CA LEU A 104 10.06 -8.87 -30.39
C LEU A 104 9.42 -10.26 -30.57
N LYS A 105 9.65 -10.90 -31.72
CA LYS A 105 9.15 -12.25 -32.01
C LYS A 105 9.73 -13.30 -31.07
N SER A 106 10.99 -13.16 -30.64
CA SER A 106 11.58 -14.05 -29.62
C SER A 106 10.84 -13.93 -28.28
N TYR A 107 10.50 -12.71 -27.86
CA TYR A 107 9.70 -12.49 -26.65
C TYR A 107 8.29 -13.06 -26.80
N ILE A 108 7.60 -12.79 -27.90
CA ILE A 108 6.27 -13.36 -28.20
C ILE A 108 6.31 -14.90 -28.12
N ASN A 109 7.31 -15.53 -28.75
CA ASN A 109 7.46 -16.98 -28.72
C ASN A 109 7.72 -17.51 -27.30
N CYS A 110 8.50 -16.79 -26.48
CA CYS A 110 8.67 -17.11 -25.06
C CYS A 110 7.32 -17.10 -24.32
N PHE A 111 6.50 -16.07 -24.47
CA PHE A 111 5.17 -15.99 -23.84
C PHE A 111 4.21 -17.06 -24.37
N LEU A 112 4.36 -17.48 -25.63
CA LEU A 112 3.60 -18.56 -26.25
C LEU A 112 4.10 -19.97 -25.95
N ASP A 113 5.18 -20.16 -25.17
CA ASP A 113 5.84 -21.48 -24.97
C ASP A 113 6.39 -22.10 -26.27
N LYS A 114 6.70 -21.28 -27.27
CA LYS A 114 7.24 -21.68 -28.58
C LYS A 114 8.75 -21.38 -28.71
N GLY A 115 9.40 -20.88 -27.66
CA GLY A 115 10.79 -20.48 -27.70
C GLY A 115 11.39 -20.25 -26.32
N ARG A 116 12.71 -20.03 -26.28
CA ARG A 116 13.43 -19.71 -25.05
C ARG A 116 13.09 -18.30 -24.56
N CYS A 117 12.96 -18.15 -23.25
CA CYS A 117 12.82 -16.86 -22.61
C CYS A 117 14.19 -16.30 -22.22
N THR A 118 14.36 -14.99 -22.33
CA THR A 118 15.41 -14.28 -21.57
C THR A 118 15.07 -14.34 -20.08
N SER A 119 16.04 -14.10 -19.20
CA SER A 119 15.79 -14.07 -17.76
C SER A 119 14.68 -13.09 -17.39
N GLU A 120 14.68 -11.93 -18.03
CA GLU A 120 13.63 -10.91 -17.89
C GLU A 120 12.27 -11.37 -18.42
N GLY A 121 12.22 -11.93 -19.63
CA GLY A 121 10.97 -12.44 -20.19
C GLY A 121 10.37 -13.56 -19.34
N ALA A 122 11.21 -14.40 -18.73
CA ALA A 122 10.78 -15.44 -17.81
C ALA A 122 10.20 -14.86 -16.51
N ASP A 123 10.84 -13.83 -15.95
CA ASP A 123 10.36 -13.13 -14.75
C ASP A 123 8.98 -12.48 -15.02
N PHE A 124 8.82 -11.75 -16.13
CA PHE A 124 7.53 -11.17 -16.50
C PHE A 124 6.46 -12.23 -16.74
N LYS A 125 6.81 -13.30 -17.45
CA LYS A 125 5.87 -14.40 -17.73
C LYS A 125 5.36 -15.07 -16.46
N LYS A 126 6.18 -15.18 -15.41
CA LYS A 126 5.78 -15.71 -14.11
C LYS A 126 4.68 -14.87 -13.44
N HIS A 127 4.75 -13.54 -13.59
CA HIS A 127 3.79 -12.60 -13.00
C HIS A 127 2.58 -12.29 -13.91
N LEU A 128 2.63 -12.72 -15.17
CA LEU A 128 1.61 -12.40 -16.18
C LEU A 128 0.18 -12.80 -15.77
N PRO A 129 -0.10 -13.97 -15.17
CA PRO A 129 -1.46 -14.33 -14.78
C PRO A 129 -2.07 -13.36 -13.74
N GLU A 130 -1.31 -13.02 -12.70
CA GLU A 130 -1.73 -12.06 -11.68
C GLU A 130 -1.89 -10.65 -12.27
N ALA A 131 -0.98 -10.24 -13.16
CA ALA A 131 -1.04 -8.94 -13.81
C ALA A 131 -2.28 -8.81 -14.73
N ILE A 132 -2.75 -9.90 -15.36
CA ILE A 132 -3.99 -9.88 -16.15
C ILE A 132 -5.22 -9.84 -15.24
N GLU A 133 -5.24 -10.66 -14.18
CA GLU A 133 -6.37 -10.72 -13.25
C GLU A 133 -6.60 -9.37 -12.54
N THR A 134 -5.51 -8.72 -12.12
CA THR A 134 -5.54 -7.47 -11.36
C THR A 134 -5.37 -6.21 -12.22
N THR A 135 -5.28 -6.35 -13.55
CA THR A 135 -4.99 -5.25 -14.46
C THR A 135 -3.75 -4.45 -14.05
N CYS A 136 -2.63 -5.15 -13.83
CA CYS A 136 -1.34 -4.61 -13.43
C CYS A 136 -1.38 -3.90 -12.06
N GLY A 137 -2.16 -4.41 -11.10
CA GLY A 137 -2.38 -3.78 -9.79
C GLY A 137 -1.11 -3.53 -8.98
N LYS A 138 -0.08 -4.37 -9.17
CA LYS A 138 1.23 -4.26 -8.50
C LYS A 138 2.32 -3.64 -9.37
N CYS A 139 2.02 -3.26 -10.60
CA CYS A 139 3.01 -2.70 -11.53
C CYS A 139 3.41 -1.28 -11.15
N SER A 140 4.66 -0.91 -11.42
CA SER A 140 5.10 0.48 -11.39
C SER A 140 4.45 1.27 -12.54
N GLU A 141 4.35 2.60 -12.42
CA GLU A 141 3.80 3.43 -13.50
C GLU A 141 4.63 3.30 -14.80
N LYS A 142 5.94 3.11 -14.66
CA LYS A 142 6.83 2.87 -15.79
C LYS A 142 6.57 1.51 -16.45
N GLN A 143 6.37 0.46 -15.64
CA GLN A 143 5.97 -0.86 -16.15
C GLN A 143 4.63 -0.79 -16.90
N LYS A 144 3.63 -0.08 -16.35
CA LYS A 144 2.34 0.10 -17.02
C LYS A 144 2.52 0.76 -18.39
N SER A 145 3.28 1.87 -18.46
CA SER A 145 3.58 2.55 -19.72
C SER A 145 4.28 1.64 -20.73
N ASN A 146 5.34 0.94 -20.28
CA ASN A 146 6.10 0.00 -21.11
C ASN A 146 5.22 -1.12 -21.67
N ILE A 147 4.36 -1.71 -20.83
CA ILE A 147 3.44 -2.78 -21.23
C ILE A 147 2.46 -2.27 -22.30
N LYS A 148 1.86 -1.08 -22.11
CA LYS A 148 0.96 -0.48 -23.13
C LYS A 148 1.67 -0.32 -24.48
N THR A 149 2.91 0.19 -24.47
CA THR A 149 3.70 0.39 -25.70
C THR A 149 4.01 -0.93 -26.39
N VAL A 150 4.49 -1.94 -25.65
CA VAL A 150 4.80 -3.26 -26.21
C VAL A 150 3.54 -3.93 -26.79
N ILE A 151 2.42 -3.90 -26.07
CA ILE A 151 1.17 -4.50 -26.56
C ILE A 151 0.72 -3.85 -27.86
N LYS A 152 0.71 -2.51 -27.93
CA LYS A 152 0.35 -1.79 -29.16
C LYS A 152 1.25 -2.17 -30.33
N ALA A 153 2.56 -2.31 -30.10
CA ALA A 153 3.50 -2.77 -31.12
C ALA A 153 3.21 -4.21 -31.58
N ILE A 154 2.87 -5.13 -30.67
CA ILE A 154 2.51 -6.51 -31.00
C ILE A 154 1.21 -6.55 -31.81
N GLN A 155 0.18 -5.79 -31.41
CA GLN A 155 -1.09 -5.70 -32.13
C GLN A 155 -0.91 -5.20 -33.57
N GLN A 156 -0.02 -4.22 -33.77
CA GLN A 156 0.24 -3.64 -35.09
C GLN A 156 1.11 -4.55 -35.97
N LYS A 157 2.20 -5.12 -35.43
CA LYS A 157 3.19 -5.88 -36.22
C LYS A 157 2.89 -7.37 -36.33
N HIS A 158 2.24 -7.94 -35.31
CA HIS A 158 2.03 -9.39 -35.16
C HIS A 158 0.61 -9.73 -34.67
N PRO A 159 -0.45 -9.31 -35.39
CA PRO A 159 -1.84 -9.48 -34.95
C PRO A 159 -2.23 -10.96 -34.75
N LYS A 160 -1.71 -11.87 -35.57
CA LYS A 160 -1.98 -13.31 -35.41
C LYS A 160 -1.45 -13.86 -34.09
N GLN A 161 -0.23 -13.46 -33.72
CA GLN A 161 0.39 -13.89 -32.46
C GLN A 161 -0.25 -13.18 -31.26
N TRP A 162 -0.76 -11.96 -31.45
CA TRP A 162 -1.59 -11.31 -30.43
C TRP A 162 -2.81 -12.16 -30.08
N ASP A 163 -3.54 -12.64 -31.08
CA ASP A 163 -4.72 -13.49 -30.86
C ASP A 163 -4.36 -14.80 -30.14
N GLU A 164 -3.21 -15.41 -30.48
CA GLU A 164 -2.70 -16.58 -29.76
C GLU A 164 -2.37 -16.27 -28.29
N LEU A 165 -1.74 -15.12 -28.02
CA LEU A 165 -1.42 -14.67 -26.66
C LEU A 165 -2.68 -14.45 -25.84
N VAL A 166 -3.69 -13.80 -26.42
CA VAL A 166 -4.99 -13.59 -25.76
C VAL A 166 -5.62 -14.93 -25.44
N LYS A 167 -5.75 -15.81 -26.43
CA LYS A 167 -6.40 -17.12 -26.24
C LYS A 167 -5.70 -17.97 -25.18
N LYS A 168 -4.37 -17.84 -25.08
CA LYS A 168 -3.58 -18.57 -24.08
C LYS A 168 -3.79 -18.04 -22.67
N ASN A 169 -3.81 -16.71 -22.49
CA ASN A 169 -3.80 -16.10 -21.16
C ASN A 169 -5.20 -15.78 -20.62
N ASP A 170 -6.21 -15.59 -21.48
CA ASP A 170 -7.61 -15.41 -21.10
C ASP A 170 -8.53 -16.10 -22.13
N PRO A 171 -8.59 -17.44 -22.15
CA PRO A 171 -9.42 -18.19 -23.10
C PRO A 171 -10.92 -17.93 -22.94
N THR A 172 -11.35 -17.54 -21.74
CA THR A 172 -12.75 -17.23 -21.41
C THR A 172 -13.15 -15.79 -21.74
N GLY A 173 -12.17 -14.91 -21.99
CA GLY A 173 -12.40 -13.48 -22.18
C GLY A 173 -12.84 -12.73 -20.92
N LYS A 174 -12.65 -13.31 -19.73
CA LYS A 174 -13.15 -12.76 -18.46
C LYS A 174 -12.54 -11.41 -18.11
N HIS A 175 -11.30 -11.17 -18.52
CA HIS A 175 -10.52 -9.99 -18.19
C HIS A 175 -10.37 -9.02 -19.37
N ARG A 176 -10.98 -9.34 -20.52
CA ARG A 176 -10.79 -8.61 -21.77
C ARG A 176 -11.15 -7.13 -21.66
N ASP A 177 -12.33 -6.79 -21.15
CA ASP A 177 -12.81 -5.41 -21.09
C ASP A 177 -11.92 -4.52 -20.21
N ASN A 178 -11.51 -5.03 -19.05
CA ASN A 178 -10.64 -4.30 -18.13
C ASN A 178 -9.24 -4.12 -18.71
N PHE A 179 -8.75 -5.12 -19.40
CA PHE A 179 -7.44 -5.09 -20.05
C PHE A 179 -7.43 -4.15 -21.27
N ASP A 180 -8.48 -4.15 -22.08
CA ASP A 180 -8.63 -3.23 -23.22
C ASP A 180 -8.72 -1.77 -22.73
N LYS A 181 -9.44 -1.50 -21.63
CA LYS A 181 -9.42 -0.18 -20.97
C LYS A 181 -8.04 0.21 -20.48
N PHE A 182 -7.27 -0.73 -19.94
CA PHE A 182 -5.89 -0.47 -19.51
C PHE A 182 -4.97 -0.09 -20.67
N ILE A 183 -5.10 -0.73 -21.83
CA ILE A 183 -4.32 -0.42 -23.03
C ILE A 183 -4.70 0.95 -23.61
N GLN A 184 -6.00 1.29 -23.57
CA GLN A 184 -6.55 2.53 -24.12
C GLN A 184 -6.38 3.74 -23.18
N GLY A 185 -6.33 3.50 -21.86
CA GLY A 185 -6.10 4.54 -20.86
C GLY A 185 -4.74 5.20 -21.04
N SER A 186 -4.68 6.52 -20.88
CA SER A 186 -3.42 7.30 -20.88
C SER A 186 -2.65 7.06 -19.58
#